data_AF-A0A0S2S1D9-F1
#
_entry.id   AF-A0A0S2S1D9-F1
#
_cell.length_a   1.000
_cell.length_b   1.000
_cell.length_c   1.000
_cell.angle_alpha   90.00
_cell.angle_beta   90.00
_cell.angle_gamma   90.00
#
_symmetry.space_group_name_H-M   'P 1'
#
loop_
_entity.id
_entity.type
_entity.pdbx_description
1 polymer ?
#
loop_
_entity_poly.entity_id
_entity_poly.type
_entity_poly.pdbx_seq_one_letter_code
_entity_poly.pdbx_strand_id
1 'polypeptide(L)'
;MTVAQLNRLIDGQILYNQHRSLFYMHDGNALMGPSPEMTYWLTQRSPELLLMLQSLKRQHEYTAFVTGVAAKTLHQFVSVNQYIHFHSDHLDELTQLYDRLFTRIQKLFQKQTMNESILNILLQQHYGYLRDFLIRTNGRTMFAKYAESEYTFWIPCEEYTPELQAKLLGLDIARLQEPVLDVGCGSEARLVGYLRSLGIEAYGTDRLAEKGTGVTQGDWLETTFEEDAWGTIISHMAFSNHFIHHHLKADGNIHEYAHKYMELLRAIRPGGSFIYSPCLPFMEKLLDIRTGYQVEHIQSSKGYEATKITRLRS
;
A
#
# COMPACT_ATOMS: atom_id res chain seq x y z
N MET A 1 -15.54 14.29 25.09
CA MET A 1 -15.30 13.63 23.78
C MET A 1 -15.66 12.15 23.85
N THR A 2 -16.01 11.48 22.74
CA THR A 2 -16.19 10.01 22.60
C THR A 2 -15.07 9.40 21.74
N VAL A 3 -14.92 8.07 21.72
CA VAL A 3 -13.94 7.39 20.84
C VAL A 3 -14.21 7.69 19.36
N ALA A 4 -15.48 7.71 18.95
CA ALA A 4 -15.85 8.09 17.58
C ALA A 4 -15.47 9.54 17.24
N GLN A 5 -15.61 10.48 18.18
CA GLN A 5 -15.16 11.86 17.99
C GLN A 5 -13.63 11.95 17.89
N LEU A 6 -12.89 11.19 18.71
CA LEU A 6 -11.42 11.15 18.62
C LEU A 6 -10.97 10.59 17.26
N ASN A 7 -11.59 9.51 16.79
CA ASN A 7 -11.28 8.96 15.46
C ASN A 7 -11.54 9.99 14.36
N ARG A 8 -12.69 10.69 14.38
CA ARG A 8 -12.98 11.76 13.42
C ARG A 8 -11.98 12.91 13.48
N LEU A 9 -11.52 13.27 14.68
CA LEU A 9 -10.49 14.30 14.86
C LEU A 9 -9.17 13.91 14.17
N ILE A 10 -8.75 12.65 14.32
CA ILE A 10 -7.56 12.12 13.65
C ILE A 10 -7.78 12.08 12.13
N ASP A 11 -8.93 11.58 11.67
CA ASP A 11 -9.25 11.49 10.24
C ASP A 11 -9.27 12.88 9.59
N GLY A 12 -9.87 13.86 10.26
CA GLY A 12 -9.85 15.25 9.83
C GLY A 12 -8.44 15.85 9.78
N GLN A 13 -7.55 15.46 10.69
CA GLN A 13 -6.15 15.91 10.67
C GLN A 13 -5.36 15.30 9.50
N ILE A 14 -5.56 14.02 9.20
CA ILE A 14 -4.93 13.35 8.06
C ILE A 14 -5.44 13.99 6.76
N LEU A 15 -6.76 14.14 6.64
CA LEU A 15 -7.42 14.78 5.49
C LEU A 15 -6.91 16.21 5.26
N TYR A 16 -6.75 17.00 6.32
CA TYR A 16 -6.28 18.38 6.23
C TYR A 16 -4.90 18.52 5.57
N ASN A 17 -4.01 17.52 5.77
CA ASN A 17 -2.66 17.53 5.20
C ASN A 17 -2.52 16.62 3.97
N GLN A 18 -3.59 15.98 3.49
CA GLN A 18 -3.50 14.86 2.54
C GLN A 18 -2.79 15.19 1.20
N HIS A 19 -2.83 16.46 0.79
CA HIS A 19 -2.20 16.93 -0.45
C HIS A 19 -0.89 17.67 -0.22
N ARG A 20 -0.48 17.89 1.03
CA ARG A 20 0.74 18.63 1.35
C ARG A 20 1.93 17.68 1.35
N SER A 21 2.97 18.06 0.65
CA SER A 21 4.22 17.32 0.65
C SER A 21 4.89 17.47 2.01
N LEU A 22 5.07 16.32 2.67
CA LEU A 22 5.87 16.22 3.89
C LEU A 22 7.35 16.60 3.64
N PHE A 23 7.84 16.49 2.40
CA PHE A 23 9.24 16.74 2.04
C PHE A 23 9.51 18.17 1.57
N TYR A 24 8.48 18.96 1.32
CA TYR A 24 8.63 20.36 0.98
C TYR A 24 8.87 21.21 2.22
N MET A 25 9.98 21.93 2.22
CA MET A 25 10.45 22.70 3.37
C MET A 25 10.42 24.20 3.05
N HIS A 26 9.77 24.98 3.90
CA HIS A 26 9.79 26.44 3.89
C HIS A 26 10.36 26.93 5.21
N ASP A 27 11.42 27.75 5.16
CA ASP A 27 12.15 28.24 6.33
C ASP A 27 12.55 27.13 7.33
N GLY A 28 12.97 25.98 6.80
CA GLY A 28 13.41 24.84 7.61
C GLY A 28 12.28 24.02 8.25
N ASN A 29 11.01 24.34 7.98
CA ASN A 29 9.84 23.63 8.49
C ASN A 29 9.03 22.98 7.35
N ALA A 30 8.38 21.85 7.64
CA ALA A 30 7.41 21.28 6.72
C ALA A 30 6.17 22.19 6.68
N LEU A 31 5.59 22.40 5.50
CA LEU A 31 4.35 23.19 5.36
C LEU A 31 3.10 22.51 5.95
N MET A 32 3.24 21.32 6.52
CA MET A 32 2.16 20.65 7.22
C MET A 32 1.88 21.31 8.57
N GLY A 33 0.61 21.31 9.00
CA GLY A 33 0.18 21.93 10.24
C GLY A 33 -1.00 21.22 10.89
N PRO A 34 -1.39 21.63 12.10
CA PRO A 34 -2.62 21.15 12.71
C PRO A 34 -3.83 21.68 11.94
N SER A 35 -4.88 20.87 11.81
CA SER A 35 -6.17 21.34 11.34
C SER A 35 -6.78 22.30 12.36
N PRO A 36 -7.69 23.21 11.96
CA PRO A 36 -8.37 24.10 12.91
C PRO A 36 -9.04 23.35 14.07
N GLU A 37 -9.61 22.17 13.78
CA GLU A 37 -10.23 21.32 14.79
C GLU A 37 -9.18 20.73 15.75
N MET A 38 -8.06 20.23 15.22
CA MET A 38 -6.96 19.74 16.05
C MET A 38 -6.37 20.83 16.94
N THR A 39 -6.17 22.03 16.40
CA THR A 39 -5.72 23.20 17.16
C THR A 39 -6.70 23.53 18.29
N TYR A 40 -8.01 23.54 18.01
CA TYR A 40 -9.04 23.78 19.02
C TYR A 40 -8.97 22.73 20.14
N TRP A 41 -8.91 21.44 19.79
CA TRP A 41 -8.87 20.37 20.79
C TRP A 41 -7.61 20.40 21.64
N LEU A 42 -6.46 20.68 21.03
CA LEU A 42 -5.18 20.70 21.73
C LEU A 42 -4.97 21.97 22.55
N THR A 43 -5.55 23.11 22.19
CA THR A 43 -5.34 24.38 22.93
C THR A 43 -6.48 24.69 23.90
N GLN A 44 -7.74 24.48 23.51
CA GLN A 44 -8.93 24.89 24.29
C GLN A 44 -9.62 23.74 25.03
N ARG A 45 -9.47 22.50 24.54
CA ARG A 45 -10.15 21.31 25.10
C ARG A 45 -9.18 20.22 25.55
N SER A 46 -7.93 20.59 25.84
CA SER A 46 -6.88 19.63 26.21
C SER A 46 -7.22 18.72 27.40
N PRO A 47 -7.94 19.16 28.47
CA PRO A 47 -8.32 18.26 29.56
C PRO A 47 -9.25 17.14 29.09
N GLU A 48 -10.16 17.41 28.16
CA GLU A 48 -11.08 16.41 27.63
C GLU A 48 -10.36 15.37 26.76
N LEU A 49 -9.41 15.81 25.94
CA LEU A 49 -8.55 14.93 25.14
C LEU A 49 -7.69 14.04 26.04
N LEU A 50 -7.09 14.60 27.09
CA LEU A 50 -6.31 13.86 28.08
C LEU A 50 -7.14 12.76 28.75
N LEU A 51 -8.34 13.11 29.23
CA LEU A 51 -9.26 12.16 29.86
C LEU A 51 -9.64 11.04 28.89
N MET A 52 -9.83 11.34 27.61
CA MET A 52 -10.09 10.32 26.60
C MET A 52 -8.91 9.35 26.45
N LEU A 53 -7.69 9.87 26.25
CA LEU A 53 -6.49 9.03 26.11
C LEU A 53 -6.23 8.17 27.36
N GLN A 54 -6.51 8.71 28.56
CA GLN A 54 -6.44 7.94 29.81
C GLN A 54 -7.55 6.89 29.91
N SER A 55 -8.76 7.20 29.43
CA SER A 55 -9.86 6.24 29.38
C SER A 55 -9.52 5.05 28.51
N LEU A 56 -8.98 5.28 27.30
CA LEU A 56 -8.51 4.23 26.41
C LEU A 56 -7.46 3.35 27.08
N LYS A 57 -6.54 3.93 27.86
CA LYS A 57 -5.53 3.17 28.62
C LYS A 57 -6.18 2.29 29.70
N ARG A 58 -7.15 2.81 30.45
CA ARG A 58 -7.88 2.04 31.48
C ARG A 58 -8.74 0.93 30.89
N GLN A 59 -9.24 1.12 29.67
CA GLN A 59 -10.08 0.15 28.96
C GLN A 59 -9.25 -0.84 28.11
N HIS A 60 -7.91 -0.75 28.14
CA HIS A 60 -7.02 -1.56 27.31
C HIS A 60 -7.22 -1.38 25.79
N GLU A 61 -7.86 -0.28 25.36
CA GLU A 61 -8.12 0.04 23.94
C GLU A 61 -7.05 0.97 23.34
N TYR A 62 -6.17 1.54 24.17
CA TYR A 62 -5.18 2.53 23.72
C TYR A 62 -4.24 1.99 22.65
N THR A 63 -3.72 0.77 22.80
CA THR A 63 -2.82 0.17 21.79
C THR A 63 -3.52 0.01 20.46
N ALA A 64 -4.74 -0.54 20.46
CA ALA A 64 -5.55 -0.69 19.25
C ALA A 64 -5.84 0.65 18.58
N PHE A 65 -6.13 1.70 19.37
CA PHE A 65 -6.29 3.05 18.87
C PHE A 65 -5.03 3.57 18.16
N VAL A 66 -3.86 3.51 18.82
CA VAL A 66 -2.60 4.01 18.23
C VAL A 66 -2.21 3.22 16.98
N THR A 67 -2.36 1.90 16.99
CA THR A 67 -2.16 1.05 15.81
C THR A 67 -3.11 1.44 14.68
N GLY A 68 -4.37 1.75 14.99
CA GLY A 68 -5.34 2.26 14.02
C GLY A 68 -4.93 3.60 13.39
N VAL A 69 -4.36 4.52 14.18
CA VAL A 69 -3.81 5.78 13.65
C VAL A 69 -2.64 5.51 12.71
N ALA A 70 -1.70 4.65 13.12
CA ALA A 70 -0.55 4.28 12.30
C ALA A 70 -0.97 3.62 10.97
N ALA A 71 -1.92 2.67 11.01
CA ALA A 71 -2.45 2.00 9.84
C ALA A 71 -3.09 2.98 8.85
N LYS A 72 -3.89 3.95 9.33
CA LYS A 72 -4.47 5.02 8.50
C LYS A 72 -3.40 5.89 7.84
N THR A 73 -2.33 6.22 8.56
CA THR A 73 -1.21 6.99 8.01
C THR A 73 -0.44 6.22 6.94
N LEU A 74 -0.15 4.92 7.15
CA LEU A 74 0.47 4.08 6.11
C LEU A 74 -0.40 4.01 4.86
N HIS A 75 -1.71 3.79 5.06
CA HIS A 75 -2.67 3.77 3.96
C HIS A 75 -2.68 5.09 3.18
N GLN A 76 -2.62 6.23 3.86
CA GLN A 76 -2.51 7.55 3.21
C GLN A 76 -1.23 7.71 2.40
N PHE A 77 -0.09 7.17 2.85
CA PHE A 77 1.14 7.22 2.07
C PHE A 77 1.02 6.39 0.79
N VAL A 78 0.48 5.17 0.89
CA VAL A 78 0.28 4.27 -0.26
C VAL A 78 -0.74 4.85 -1.25
N SER A 79 -1.82 5.48 -0.77
CA SER A 79 -2.85 6.08 -1.65
C SER A 79 -2.36 7.28 -2.46
N VAL A 80 -1.37 8.01 -1.94
CA VAL A 80 -0.70 9.11 -2.66
C VAL A 80 0.28 8.56 -3.71
N ASN A 81 1.00 7.49 -3.38
CA ASN A 81 2.01 6.90 -4.24
C ASN A 81 2.04 5.37 -4.11
N GLN A 82 1.52 4.69 -5.12
CA GLN A 82 1.42 3.23 -5.15
C GLN A 82 2.77 2.49 -4.97
N TYR A 83 3.88 3.12 -5.32
CA TYR A 83 5.22 2.51 -5.19
C TYR A 83 5.79 2.55 -3.78
N ILE A 84 5.13 3.26 -2.86
CA ILE A 84 5.48 3.20 -1.44
C ILE A 84 5.13 1.81 -0.91
N HIS A 85 6.10 1.19 -0.26
CA HIS A 85 6.00 -0.14 0.31
C HIS A 85 6.32 -0.10 1.80
N PHE A 86 5.57 -0.87 2.57
CA PHE A 86 5.78 -1.06 3.99
C PHE A 86 5.59 -2.53 4.34
N HIS A 87 6.66 -3.15 4.81
CA HIS A 87 6.59 -4.43 5.50
C HIS A 87 5.78 -4.36 6.81
N SER A 88 5.32 -5.53 7.26
CA SER A 88 4.50 -5.69 8.47
C SER A 88 5.13 -5.09 9.75
N ASP A 89 6.44 -5.12 9.90
CA ASP A 89 7.18 -4.55 11.03
C ASP A 89 7.14 -3.00 11.05
N HIS A 90 6.98 -2.36 9.89
CA HIS A 90 6.86 -0.91 9.80
C HIS A 90 5.57 -0.36 10.41
N LEU A 91 4.50 -1.16 10.49
CA LEU A 91 3.30 -0.79 11.23
C LEU A 91 3.60 -0.67 12.73
N ASP A 92 4.39 -1.59 13.29
CA ASP A 92 4.80 -1.55 14.69
C ASP A 92 5.70 -0.34 14.97
N GLU A 93 6.64 -0.05 14.07
CA GLU A 93 7.50 1.12 14.21
C GLU A 93 6.71 2.43 14.17
N LEU A 94 5.77 2.56 13.23
CA LEU A 94 4.93 3.74 13.13
C LEU A 94 3.96 3.84 14.32
N THR A 95 3.46 2.71 14.83
CA THR A 95 2.67 2.65 16.07
C THR A 95 3.49 3.21 17.24
N GLN A 96 4.75 2.83 17.39
CA GLN A 96 5.64 3.37 18.42
C GLN A 96 5.91 4.87 18.22
N LEU A 97 6.01 5.33 16.97
CA LEU A 97 6.20 6.75 16.66
C LEU A 97 4.97 7.58 17.10
N TYR A 98 3.76 7.11 16.82
CA TYR A 98 2.53 7.75 17.30
C TYR A 98 2.34 7.64 18.81
N ASP A 99 2.70 6.52 19.44
CA ASP A 99 2.66 6.41 20.91
C ASP A 99 3.59 7.43 21.56
N ARG A 100 4.80 7.63 21.01
CA ARG A 100 5.74 8.67 21.46
C ARG A 100 5.12 10.07 21.31
N LEU A 101 4.42 10.34 20.21
CA LEU A 101 3.70 11.61 20.00
C LEU A 101 2.63 11.83 21.07
N PHE A 102 1.71 10.87 21.25
CA PHE A 102 0.62 11.01 22.22
C PHE A 102 1.13 11.08 23.66
N THR A 103 2.15 10.29 24.01
CA THR A 103 2.80 10.37 25.33
C THR A 103 3.47 11.73 25.56
N ARG A 104 4.10 12.32 24.54
CA ARG A 104 4.66 13.69 24.63
C ARG A 104 3.57 14.73 24.82
N ILE A 105 2.49 14.65 24.06
CA ILE A 105 1.30 15.51 24.21
C ILE A 105 0.78 15.42 25.65
N GLN A 106 0.61 14.21 26.20
CA GLN A 106 0.15 14.01 27.58
C GLN A 106 1.09 14.66 28.62
N LYS A 107 2.41 14.48 28.47
CA LYS A 107 3.41 15.05 29.38
C LYS A 107 3.46 16.57 29.31
N LEU A 108 3.29 17.17 28.13
CA LEU A 108 3.29 18.62 27.98
C LEU A 108 2.08 19.25 28.66
N PHE A 109 0.89 18.65 28.51
CA PHE A 109 -0.32 19.12 29.17
C PHE A 109 -0.26 19.05 30.70
N GLN A 110 0.48 18.10 31.26
CA GLN A 110 0.70 18.04 32.70
C GLN A 110 1.59 19.17 33.24
N LYS A 111 2.41 19.77 32.39
CA LYS A 111 3.41 20.79 32.77
C LYS A 111 2.97 22.21 32.48
N GLN A 112 2.24 22.42 31.38
CA GLN A 112 1.85 23.75 30.93
C GLN A 112 0.64 23.70 29.99
N THR A 113 -0.06 24.83 29.88
CA THR A 113 -1.10 25.02 28.85
C THR A 113 -0.45 25.01 27.46
N MET A 114 -1.04 24.25 26.54
CA MET A 114 -0.56 24.20 25.16
C MET A 114 -1.05 25.43 24.39
N ASN A 115 -0.11 26.15 23.80
CA ASN A 115 -0.38 27.22 22.84
C ASN A 115 0.06 26.79 21.43
N GLU A 116 -0.28 27.59 20.43
CA GLU A 116 0.03 27.29 19.03
C GLU A 116 1.53 27.13 18.74
N SER A 117 2.38 27.91 19.41
CA SER A 117 3.83 27.81 19.23
C SER A 117 4.38 26.45 19.68
N ILE A 118 3.97 25.99 20.88
CA ILE A 118 4.35 24.68 21.40
C ILE A 118 3.81 23.56 20.49
N LEU A 119 2.57 23.70 20.04
CA LEU A 119 1.93 22.73 19.15
C LEU A 119 2.67 22.62 17.82
N ASN A 120 3.03 23.75 17.22
CA ASN A 120 3.79 23.78 15.98
C ASN A 120 5.15 23.09 16.14
N ILE A 121 5.90 23.38 17.21
CA ILE A 121 7.19 22.72 17.47
C ILE A 121 7.03 21.20 17.60
N LEU A 122 6.02 20.75 18.35
CA LEU A 122 5.74 19.33 18.56
C LEU A 122 5.42 18.61 17.24
N LEU A 123 4.58 19.22 16.40
CA LEU A 123 4.20 18.65 15.11
C LEU A 123 5.36 18.66 14.11
N GLN A 124 6.14 19.74 14.04
CA GLN A 124 7.31 19.79 13.16
C GLN A 124 8.34 18.71 13.51
N GLN A 125 8.55 18.43 14.79
CA GLN A 125 9.39 17.30 15.22
C GLN A 125 8.80 15.95 14.77
N HIS A 126 7.49 15.77 14.93
CA HIS A 126 6.81 14.55 14.49
C HIS A 126 6.91 14.35 12.98
N TYR A 127 6.73 15.41 12.19
CA TYR A 127 6.89 15.40 10.74
C TYR A 127 8.32 15.08 10.32
N GLY A 128 9.32 15.58 11.05
CA GLY A 128 10.72 15.14 10.90
C GLY A 128 10.86 13.63 11.06
N TYR A 129 10.29 13.04 12.12
CA TYR A 129 10.32 11.59 12.31
C TYR A 129 9.58 10.81 11.23
N LEU A 130 8.44 11.31 10.73
CA LEU A 130 7.73 10.68 9.61
C LEU A 130 8.55 10.71 8.31
N ARG A 131 9.28 11.80 8.04
CA ARG A 131 10.19 11.87 6.89
C ARG A 131 11.31 10.86 7.00
N ASP A 132 11.94 10.78 8.16
CA ASP A 132 13.04 9.85 8.40
C ASP A 132 12.56 8.41 8.25
N PHE A 133 11.37 8.10 8.79
CA PHE A 133 10.69 6.82 8.59
C PHE A 133 10.48 6.52 7.10
N LEU A 134 9.91 7.44 6.32
CA LEU A 134 9.71 7.25 4.88
C LEU A 134 11.03 7.07 4.12
N ILE A 135 12.04 7.89 4.38
CA ILE A 135 13.36 7.77 3.74
C ILE A 135 14.00 6.42 4.05
N ARG A 136 13.93 5.97 5.31
CA ARG A 136 14.53 4.71 5.74
C ARG A 136 13.83 3.50 5.11
N THR A 137 12.51 3.53 5.02
CA THR A 137 11.70 2.41 4.49
C THR A 137 11.68 2.34 2.96
N ASN A 138 11.70 3.49 2.27
CA ASN A 138 11.44 3.57 0.83
C ASN A 138 12.59 4.17 0.02
N GLY A 139 13.67 4.60 0.69
CA GLY A 139 14.83 5.22 0.07
C GLY A 139 14.66 6.70 -0.23
N ARG A 140 15.75 7.46 -0.16
CA ARG A 140 15.75 8.93 -0.31
C ARG A 140 15.36 9.39 -1.72
N THR A 141 15.79 8.65 -2.74
CA THR A 141 15.63 9.01 -4.16
C THR A 141 14.16 9.15 -4.56
N MET A 142 13.29 8.32 -3.99
CA MET A 142 11.84 8.36 -4.22
C MET A 142 11.21 9.71 -3.85
N PHE A 143 11.74 10.36 -2.81
CA PHE A 143 11.15 11.58 -2.25
C PHE A 143 11.77 12.88 -2.80
N ALA A 144 12.76 12.80 -3.69
CA ALA A 144 13.43 13.98 -4.23
C ALA A 144 12.45 14.96 -4.90
N LYS A 145 11.57 14.45 -5.77
CA LYS A 145 10.55 15.27 -6.45
C LYS A 145 9.51 15.85 -5.49
N TYR A 146 9.23 15.18 -4.36
CA TYR A 146 8.29 15.70 -3.35
C TYR A 146 8.87 16.94 -2.63
N ALA A 147 10.19 17.13 -2.63
CA ALA A 147 10.81 18.32 -2.06
C ALA A 147 10.69 19.57 -2.96
N GLU A 148 10.27 19.42 -4.22
CA GLU A 148 10.22 20.50 -5.21
C GLU A 148 8.88 21.26 -5.21
N SER A 149 7.83 20.70 -4.60
CA SER A 149 6.47 21.24 -4.61
C SER A 149 5.82 21.14 -3.23
N GLU A 150 5.12 22.19 -2.81
CA GLU A 150 4.28 22.19 -1.61
C GLU A 150 3.24 21.06 -1.66
N TYR A 151 2.75 20.73 -2.85
CA TYR A 151 1.74 19.72 -3.04
C TYR A 151 2.34 18.39 -3.48
N THR A 152 1.81 17.29 -2.93
CA THR A 152 2.08 15.93 -3.43
C THR A 152 1.60 15.79 -4.86
N PHE A 153 2.38 15.14 -5.72
CA PHE A 153 1.86 14.64 -6.98
C PHE A 153 1.26 13.26 -6.75
N TRP A 154 0.10 13.03 -7.36
CA TRP A 154 -0.65 11.79 -7.21
C TRP A 154 -0.14 10.76 -8.23
N ILE A 155 0.29 9.59 -7.75
CA ILE A 155 0.64 8.45 -8.60
C ILE A 155 -0.41 7.36 -8.36
N PRO A 156 -1.53 7.41 -9.10
CA PRO A 156 -2.72 6.65 -8.72
C PRO A 156 -2.57 5.16 -8.94
N CYS A 157 -3.14 4.37 -8.04
CA CYS A 157 -3.49 2.98 -8.28
C CYS A 157 -4.92 2.96 -8.86
N GLU A 158 -5.06 3.19 -10.17
CA GLU A 158 -6.37 3.16 -10.84
C GLU A 158 -6.76 1.74 -11.21
N GLU A 159 -8.04 1.43 -11.01
CA GLU A 159 -8.60 0.13 -11.35
C GLU A 159 -9.31 0.18 -12.72
N TYR A 160 -8.88 -0.72 -13.61
CA TYR A 160 -9.43 -0.82 -14.97
C TYR A 160 -10.69 -1.68 -15.00
N THR A 161 -11.56 -1.46 -15.99
CA THR A 161 -12.75 -2.31 -16.15
C THR A 161 -12.35 -3.76 -16.45
N PRO A 162 -13.11 -4.76 -15.96
CA PRO A 162 -12.79 -6.17 -16.19
C PRO A 162 -12.64 -6.54 -17.66
N GLU A 163 -13.48 -5.97 -18.53
CA GLU A 163 -13.45 -6.21 -19.97
C GLU A 163 -12.17 -5.66 -20.61
N LEU A 164 -11.71 -4.49 -20.15
CA LEU A 164 -10.48 -3.90 -20.62
C LEU A 164 -9.28 -4.72 -20.15
N GLN A 165 -9.25 -5.14 -18.88
CA GLN A 165 -8.20 -6.01 -18.35
C GLN A 165 -8.15 -7.33 -19.11
N ALA A 166 -9.29 -8.00 -19.29
CA ALA A 166 -9.38 -9.25 -20.03
C ALA A 166 -8.91 -9.11 -21.47
N LYS A 167 -9.33 -8.03 -22.15
CA LYS A 167 -8.88 -7.72 -23.52
C LYS A 167 -7.37 -7.50 -23.57
N LEU A 168 -6.84 -6.67 -22.68
CA LEU A 168 -5.42 -6.28 -22.69
C LEU A 168 -4.50 -7.45 -22.35
N LEU A 169 -4.91 -8.31 -21.41
CA LEU A 169 -4.16 -9.51 -21.06
C LEU A 169 -4.42 -10.69 -22.02
N GLY A 170 -5.34 -10.53 -22.97
CA GLY A 170 -5.76 -11.59 -23.91
C GLY A 170 -6.34 -12.83 -23.19
N LEU A 171 -7.11 -12.60 -22.12
CA LEU A 171 -7.75 -13.67 -21.37
C LEU A 171 -8.84 -14.34 -22.22
N ASP A 172 -8.72 -15.65 -22.42
CA ASP A 172 -9.83 -16.49 -22.89
C ASP A 172 -10.65 -16.92 -21.67
N ILE A 173 -11.63 -16.11 -21.29
CA ILE A 173 -12.44 -16.30 -20.07
C ILE A 173 -13.09 -17.69 -20.03
N ALA A 174 -13.51 -18.22 -21.19
CA ALA A 174 -14.15 -19.53 -21.29
C ALA A 174 -13.19 -20.70 -21.07
N ARG A 175 -11.88 -20.45 -21.06
CA ARG A 175 -10.82 -21.46 -20.92
C ARG A 175 -9.84 -21.15 -19.78
N LEU A 176 -10.17 -20.20 -18.90
CA LEU A 176 -9.37 -19.95 -17.71
C LEU A 176 -9.33 -21.21 -16.84
N GLN A 177 -8.14 -21.57 -16.38
CA GLN A 177 -7.98 -22.69 -15.47
C GLN A 177 -8.22 -22.21 -14.05
N GLU A 178 -9.14 -22.88 -13.36
CA GLU A 178 -9.53 -22.57 -11.99
C GLU A 178 -8.66 -23.34 -10.95
N PRO A 179 -8.50 -22.78 -9.73
CA PRO A 179 -8.94 -21.46 -9.32
C PRO A 179 -8.07 -20.35 -9.92
N VAL A 180 -8.66 -19.16 -10.07
CA VAL A 180 -7.99 -17.95 -10.59
C VAL A 180 -7.59 -17.03 -9.42
N LEU A 181 -6.35 -16.55 -9.43
CA LEU A 181 -5.86 -15.54 -8.50
C LEU A 181 -5.52 -14.26 -9.25
N ASP A 182 -6.07 -13.12 -8.81
CA ASP A 182 -5.71 -11.79 -9.28
C ASP A 182 -4.80 -11.09 -8.25
N VAL A 183 -3.52 -10.90 -8.60
CA VAL A 183 -2.49 -10.29 -7.77
C VAL A 183 -2.42 -8.80 -8.04
N GLY A 184 -2.72 -8.00 -7.01
CA GLY A 184 -2.92 -6.56 -7.15
C GLY A 184 -4.25 -6.27 -7.84
N CYS A 185 -5.33 -6.88 -7.32
CA CYS A 185 -6.66 -6.86 -7.94
C CYS A 185 -7.37 -5.49 -7.88
N GLY A 186 -6.76 -4.47 -7.27
CA GLY A 186 -7.36 -3.16 -7.07
C GLY A 186 -8.25 -3.11 -5.83
N SER A 187 -8.73 -1.91 -5.50
CA SER A 187 -9.51 -1.68 -4.27
C SER A 187 -10.91 -2.29 -4.32
N GLU A 188 -11.51 -2.37 -5.51
CA GLU A 188 -12.85 -2.91 -5.72
C GLU A 188 -12.83 -4.37 -6.23
N ALA A 189 -11.65 -4.91 -6.55
CA ALA A 189 -11.47 -6.27 -7.07
C ALA A 189 -12.43 -6.62 -8.22
N ARG A 190 -12.65 -5.67 -9.14
CA ARG A 190 -13.66 -5.72 -10.20
C ARG A 190 -13.47 -6.93 -11.11
N LEU A 191 -12.23 -7.29 -11.46
CA LEU A 191 -11.97 -8.46 -12.30
C LEU A 191 -12.37 -9.75 -11.57
N VAL A 192 -12.04 -9.87 -10.29
CA VAL A 192 -12.46 -11.00 -9.44
C VAL A 192 -13.99 -11.08 -9.37
N GLY A 193 -14.66 -9.97 -9.10
CA GLY A 193 -16.12 -9.89 -9.06
C GLY A 193 -16.75 -10.32 -10.40
N TYR A 194 -16.19 -9.85 -11.51
CA TYR A 194 -16.64 -10.21 -12.87
C TYR A 194 -16.48 -11.71 -13.15
N LEU A 195 -15.30 -12.29 -12.90
CA LEU A 195 -15.06 -13.73 -13.10
C LEU A 195 -16.02 -14.58 -12.26
N ARG A 196 -16.22 -14.22 -10.99
CA ARG A 196 -17.14 -14.92 -10.09
C ARG A 196 -18.59 -14.82 -10.57
N SER A 197 -18.99 -13.69 -11.16
CA SER A 197 -20.34 -13.53 -11.74
C SER A 197 -20.58 -14.48 -12.93
N LEU A 198 -19.52 -14.97 -13.56
CA LEU A 198 -19.56 -15.97 -14.63
C LEU A 198 -19.44 -17.41 -14.12
N GLY A 199 -19.41 -17.62 -12.80
CA GLY A 199 -19.29 -18.93 -12.17
C GLY A 199 -17.85 -19.45 -12.04
N ILE A 200 -16.84 -18.63 -12.34
CA ILE A 200 -15.42 -19.00 -12.23
C ILE A 200 -14.99 -18.86 -10.77
N GLU A 201 -14.32 -19.88 -10.23
CA GLU A 201 -13.68 -19.80 -8.93
C GLU A 201 -12.49 -18.83 -8.98
N ALA A 202 -12.72 -17.57 -8.57
CA ALA A 202 -11.71 -16.52 -8.57
C ALA A 202 -11.53 -15.86 -7.20
N TYR A 203 -10.29 -15.44 -6.95
CA TYR A 203 -9.82 -14.79 -5.73
C TYR A 203 -8.91 -13.60 -6.07
N GLY A 204 -8.81 -12.63 -5.16
CA GLY A 204 -7.96 -11.46 -5.32
C GLY A 204 -7.20 -11.08 -4.06
N THR A 205 -6.04 -10.43 -4.25
CA THR A 205 -5.28 -9.80 -3.17
C THR A 205 -4.82 -8.40 -3.56
N ASP A 206 -5.01 -7.42 -2.70
CA ASP A 206 -4.52 -6.04 -2.87
C ASP A 206 -4.37 -5.33 -1.50
N ARG A 207 -3.45 -4.36 -1.41
CA ARG A 207 -3.23 -3.56 -0.20
C ARG A 207 -4.43 -2.66 0.14
N LEU A 208 -5.12 -2.19 -0.90
CA LEU A 208 -6.23 -1.24 -0.80
C LEU A 208 -7.60 -1.91 -0.95
N ALA A 209 -7.65 -3.23 -1.15
CA ALA A 209 -8.90 -3.97 -1.30
C ALA A 209 -9.79 -3.90 -0.05
N GLU A 210 -11.09 -3.74 -0.28
CA GLU A 210 -12.09 -4.01 0.75
C GLU A 210 -12.22 -5.53 0.97
N LYS A 211 -12.20 -5.97 2.23
CA LYS A 211 -12.36 -7.39 2.55
C LYS A 211 -13.75 -7.87 2.13
N GLY A 212 -13.79 -8.95 1.35
CA GLY A 212 -15.03 -9.51 0.82
C GLY A 212 -14.88 -10.99 0.48
N THR A 213 -15.95 -11.59 -0.04
CA THR A 213 -15.90 -13.00 -0.45
C THR A 213 -14.90 -13.18 -1.60
N GLY A 214 -13.85 -13.95 -1.36
CA GLY A 214 -12.79 -14.19 -2.35
C GLY A 214 -11.76 -13.06 -2.46
N VAL A 215 -11.82 -12.02 -1.63
CA VAL A 215 -10.88 -10.90 -1.67
C VAL A 215 -10.19 -10.75 -0.32
N THR A 216 -8.86 -10.84 -0.35
CA THR A 216 -8.01 -10.64 0.83
C THR A 216 -7.33 -9.29 0.73
N GLN A 217 -7.48 -8.47 1.76
CA GLN A 217 -6.68 -7.26 1.89
C GLN A 217 -5.29 -7.63 2.43
N GLY A 218 -4.24 -7.36 1.66
CA GLY A 218 -2.87 -7.69 2.05
C GLY A 218 -1.82 -7.29 1.01
N ASP A 219 -0.57 -7.21 1.44
CA ASP A 219 0.54 -7.02 0.52
C ASP A 219 0.87 -8.33 -0.19
N TRP A 220 0.68 -8.37 -1.50
CA TRP A 220 1.02 -9.55 -2.29
C TRP A 220 2.53 -9.85 -2.27
N LEU A 221 3.39 -8.87 -1.97
CA LEU A 221 4.83 -9.09 -1.83
C LEU A 221 5.18 -9.86 -0.55
N GLU A 222 4.41 -9.67 0.53
CA GLU A 222 4.58 -10.39 1.81
C GLU A 222 3.72 -11.67 1.90
N THR A 223 2.68 -11.79 1.07
CA THR A 223 1.79 -12.96 1.05
C THR A 223 2.52 -14.20 0.55
N THR A 224 2.45 -15.31 1.30
CA THR A 224 2.94 -16.61 0.83
C THR A 224 1.91 -17.27 -0.09
N PHE A 225 2.36 -17.72 -1.27
CA PHE A 225 1.54 -18.46 -2.22
C PHE A 225 1.91 -19.95 -2.18
N GLU A 226 0.91 -20.79 -1.87
CA GLU A 226 1.09 -22.24 -1.83
C GLU A 226 1.44 -22.80 -3.22
N GLU A 227 2.38 -23.75 -3.26
CA GLU A 227 2.76 -24.43 -4.50
C GLU A 227 1.59 -25.23 -5.07
N ASP A 228 1.47 -25.28 -6.40
CA ASP A 228 0.43 -26.03 -7.13
C ASP A 228 -1.03 -25.67 -6.74
N ALA A 229 -1.26 -24.46 -6.22
CA ALA A 229 -2.58 -24.03 -5.77
C ALA A 229 -3.47 -23.50 -6.90
N TRP A 230 -2.89 -22.82 -7.90
CA TRP A 230 -3.64 -21.99 -8.85
C TRP A 230 -3.65 -22.55 -10.27
N GLY A 231 -4.83 -22.54 -10.90
CA GLY A 231 -4.93 -22.83 -12.33
C GLY A 231 -4.44 -21.63 -13.17
N THR A 232 -4.85 -20.42 -12.79
CA THR A 232 -4.41 -19.19 -13.44
C THR A 232 -4.07 -18.13 -12.39
N ILE A 233 -2.91 -17.51 -12.52
CA ILE A 233 -2.57 -16.28 -11.80
C ILE A 233 -2.60 -15.13 -12.80
N ILE A 234 -3.17 -14.00 -12.41
CA ILE A 234 -3.30 -12.80 -13.21
C ILE A 234 -2.66 -11.64 -12.44
N SER A 235 -1.97 -10.74 -13.13
CA SER A 235 -1.64 -9.43 -12.56
C SER A 235 -1.60 -8.35 -13.63
N HIS A 236 -2.61 -7.49 -13.64
CA HIS A 236 -2.64 -6.34 -14.53
C HIS A 236 -1.95 -5.14 -13.86
N MET A 237 -0.79 -4.74 -14.37
CA MET A 237 -0.01 -3.56 -13.97
C MET A 237 0.60 -3.61 -12.57
N ALA A 238 -0.03 -4.24 -11.58
CA ALA A 238 0.44 -4.21 -10.20
C ALA A 238 1.81 -4.90 -10.03
N PHE A 239 1.91 -6.19 -10.39
CA PHE A 239 3.13 -6.95 -10.16
C PHE A 239 4.33 -6.39 -10.93
N SER A 240 4.21 -6.25 -12.25
CA SER A 240 5.35 -5.94 -13.10
C SER A 240 5.73 -4.47 -13.11
N ASN A 241 4.81 -3.52 -12.88
CA ASN A 241 5.24 -2.12 -12.68
C ASN A 241 6.08 -1.96 -11.42
N HIS A 242 5.70 -2.62 -10.32
CA HIS A 242 6.51 -2.60 -9.12
C HIS A 242 7.89 -3.25 -9.35
N PHE A 243 7.93 -4.40 -10.04
CA PHE A 243 9.20 -5.03 -10.36
C PHE A 243 10.07 -4.13 -11.25
N ILE A 244 9.52 -3.53 -12.32
CA ILE A 244 10.24 -2.59 -13.18
C ILE A 244 10.74 -1.38 -12.37
N HIS A 245 9.90 -0.82 -11.51
CA HIS A 245 10.26 0.32 -10.66
C HIS A 245 11.49 0.00 -9.80
N HIS A 246 11.50 -1.15 -9.13
CA HIS A 246 12.66 -1.57 -8.33
C HIS A 246 13.84 -2.04 -9.18
N HIS A 247 13.62 -2.53 -10.40
CA HIS A 247 14.70 -2.89 -11.32
C HIS A 247 15.49 -1.69 -11.84
N LEU A 248 14.80 -0.58 -12.11
CA LEU A 248 15.41 0.64 -12.66
C LEU A 248 16.03 1.56 -11.59
N LYS A 249 15.65 1.39 -10.33
CA LYS A 249 16.10 2.22 -9.22
C LYS A 249 17.45 1.73 -8.67
N ALA A 250 18.39 2.65 -8.45
CA ALA A 250 19.73 2.32 -7.92
C ALA A 250 19.69 1.63 -6.54
N ASP A 251 18.73 2.01 -5.70
CA ASP A 251 18.43 1.43 -4.38
C ASP A 251 17.15 0.58 -4.38
N GLY A 252 16.81 -0.05 -5.52
CA GLY A 252 15.63 -0.91 -5.62
C GLY A 252 15.85 -2.34 -5.09
N ASN A 253 14.80 -2.97 -4.54
CA ASN A 253 14.86 -4.31 -3.96
C ASN A 253 14.59 -5.41 -4.99
N ILE A 254 15.43 -5.52 -6.02
CA ILE A 254 15.22 -6.42 -7.16
C ILE A 254 15.10 -7.89 -6.74
N HIS A 255 15.86 -8.31 -5.72
CA HIS A 255 15.91 -9.70 -5.28
C HIS A 255 14.59 -10.18 -4.68
N GLU A 256 13.92 -9.34 -3.89
CA GLU A 256 12.62 -9.66 -3.29
C GLU A 256 11.55 -9.90 -4.38
N TYR A 257 11.49 -9.04 -5.40
CA TYR A 257 10.57 -9.22 -6.53
C TYR A 257 10.94 -10.43 -7.40
N ALA A 258 12.23 -10.72 -7.59
CA ALA A 258 12.65 -11.93 -8.30
C ALA A 258 12.27 -13.21 -7.54
N HIS A 259 12.38 -13.22 -6.21
CA HIS A 259 11.91 -14.32 -5.38
C HIS A 259 10.40 -14.47 -5.48
N LYS A 260 9.65 -13.37 -5.36
CA LYS A 260 8.19 -13.40 -5.50
C LYS A 260 7.74 -13.87 -6.88
N TYR A 261 8.43 -13.45 -7.95
CA TYR A 261 8.20 -13.94 -9.31
C TYR A 261 8.28 -15.47 -9.38
N MET A 262 9.35 -16.06 -8.83
CA MET A 262 9.53 -17.51 -8.83
C MET A 262 8.55 -18.24 -7.93
N GLU A 263 8.15 -17.64 -6.81
CA GLU A 263 7.11 -18.16 -5.93
C GLU A 263 5.75 -18.22 -6.66
N LEU A 264 5.35 -17.13 -7.32
CA LEU A 264 4.14 -17.10 -8.14
C LEU A 264 4.17 -18.18 -9.22
N LEU A 265 5.30 -18.39 -9.89
CA LEU A 265 5.45 -19.46 -10.90
C LEU A 265 5.27 -20.87 -10.31
N ARG A 266 5.77 -21.14 -9.11
CA ARG A 266 5.59 -22.42 -8.40
C ARG A 266 4.17 -22.59 -7.85
N ALA A 267 3.48 -21.50 -7.58
CA ALA A 267 2.09 -21.52 -7.13
C ALA A 267 1.11 -21.96 -8.25
N ILE A 268 1.54 -21.89 -9.52
CA ILE A 268 0.76 -22.37 -10.66
C ILE A 268 0.82 -23.89 -10.72
N ARG A 269 -0.33 -24.55 -10.90
CA ARG A 269 -0.45 -25.99 -11.19
C ARG A 269 0.22 -26.37 -12.52
N PRO A 270 0.68 -27.62 -12.70
CA PRO A 270 1.13 -28.10 -14.00
C PRO A 270 0.05 -27.95 -15.09
N GLY A 271 0.38 -27.24 -16.17
CA GLY A 271 -0.53 -26.86 -17.24
C GLY A 271 -1.22 -25.51 -17.05
N GLY A 272 -1.19 -24.93 -15.84
CA GLY A 272 -1.73 -23.61 -15.54
C GLY A 272 -0.87 -22.47 -16.07
N SER A 273 -1.29 -21.22 -15.84
CA SER A 273 -0.57 -20.05 -16.37
C SER A 273 -0.49 -18.88 -15.40
N PHE A 274 0.58 -18.09 -15.52
CA PHE A 274 0.67 -16.73 -14.97
C PHE A 274 0.63 -15.72 -16.12
N ILE A 275 -0.36 -14.84 -16.11
CA ILE A 275 -0.63 -13.86 -17.17
C ILE A 275 -0.52 -12.46 -16.56
N TYR A 276 0.42 -11.66 -17.04
CA TYR A 276 0.65 -10.33 -16.49
C TYR A 276 1.09 -9.31 -17.55
N SER A 277 0.99 -8.04 -17.22
CA SER A 277 1.50 -6.94 -18.05
C SER A 277 1.85 -5.74 -17.18
N PRO A 278 2.86 -4.91 -17.52
CA PRO A 278 3.79 -5.06 -18.66
C PRO A 278 4.68 -6.30 -18.59
N CYS A 279 5.27 -6.67 -19.73
CA CYS A 279 6.26 -7.73 -19.84
C CYS A 279 7.52 -7.42 -19.01
N LEU A 280 8.22 -8.47 -18.60
CA LEU A 280 9.50 -8.43 -17.88
C LEU A 280 10.57 -9.21 -18.65
N PRO A 281 11.08 -8.70 -19.80
CA PRO A 281 12.00 -9.45 -20.67
C PRO A 281 13.26 -9.94 -19.95
N PHE A 282 13.69 -9.23 -18.90
CA PHE A 282 14.86 -9.58 -18.11
C PHE A 282 14.67 -10.84 -17.25
N MET A 283 13.43 -11.17 -16.86
CA MET A 283 13.08 -12.44 -16.19
C MET A 283 12.68 -13.51 -17.19
N GLU A 284 11.88 -13.15 -18.19
CA GLU A 284 11.31 -14.07 -19.17
C GLU A 284 12.38 -14.82 -19.95
N LYS A 285 13.48 -14.16 -20.31
CA LYS A 285 14.62 -14.78 -21.00
C LYS A 285 15.33 -15.88 -20.20
N LEU A 286 15.06 -15.98 -18.89
CA LEU A 286 15.63 -17.00 -18.00
C LEU A 286 14.76 -18.26 -17.94
N LEU A 287 13.57 -18.22 -18.54
CA LEU A 287 12.60 -19.31 -18.53
C LEU A 287 12.62 -20.05 -19.87
N ASP A 288 12.64 -21.38 -19.81
CA ASP A 288 12.56 -22.24 -20.98
C ASP A 288 12.00 -23.62 -20.60
N ILE A 289 11.88 -24.49 -21.59
CA ILE A 289 11.40 -25.86 -21.41
C ILE A 289 12.26 -26.67 -20.42
N ARG A 290 13.55 -26.33 -20.24
CA ARG A 290 14.46 -27.02 -19.31
C ARG A 290 14.21 -26.57 -17.88
N THR A 291 13.77 -25.33 -17.69
CA THR A 291 13.31 -24.83 -16.38
C THR A 291 11.85 -25.18 -16.09
N GLY A 292 11.16 -25.85 -17.02
CA GLY A 292 9.77 -26.33 -16.84
C GLY A 292 8.71 -25.29 -17.19
N TYR A 293 9.06 -24.24 -17.95
CA TYR A 293 8.14 -23.16 -18.30
C TYR A 293 8.13 -22.87 -19.81
N GLN A 294 6.99 -22.41 -20.29
CA GLN A 294 6.84 -21.87 -21.64
C GLN A 294 6.37 -20.42 -21.54
N VAL A 295 7.06 -19.52 -22.25
CA VAL A 295 6.74 -18.10 -22.30
C VAL A 295 6.10 -17.77 -23.64
N GLU A 296 4.98 -17.05 -23.60
CA GLU A 296 4.26 -16.55 -24.76
C GLU A 296 4.00 -15.05 -24.55
N HIS A 297 4.15 -14.25 -25.62
CA HIS A 297 3.80 -12.83 -25.60
C HIS A 297 2.47 -12.60 -26.33
N ILE A 298 1.59 -11.84 -25.70
CA ILE A 298 0.24 -11.55 -26.17
C ILE A 298 0.19 -10.07 -26.58
N GLN A 299 0.11 -9.83 -27.88
CA GLN A 299 -0.11 -8.49 -28.42
C GLN A 299 -1.62 -8.20 -28.52
N SER A 300 -2.18 -7.53 -27.52
CA SER A 300 -3.62 -7.23 -27.45
C SER A 300 -4.00 -5.88 -28.04
N SER A 301 -3.08 -4.92 -28.05
CA SER A 301 -3.28 -3.61 -28.69
C SER A 301 -1.94 -2.97 -29.08
N LYS A 302 -1.97 -1.89 -29.88
CA LYS A 302 -0.75 -1.23 -30.37
C LYS A 302 0.02 -0.62 -29.19
N GLY A 303 1.25 -1.11 -28.97
CA GLY A 303 2.11 -0.64 -27.88
C GLY A 303 1.80 -1.27 -26.52
N TYR A 304 0.89 -2.26 -26.46
CA TYR A 304 0.62 -3.05 -25.27
C TYR A 304 0.93 -4.52 -25.52
N GLU A 305 1.71 -5.09 -24.63
CA GLU A 305 2.06 -6.51 -24.64
C GLU A 305 1.86 -7.07 -23.22
N ALA A 306 1.31 -8.28 -23.16
CA ALA A 306 1.23 -9.07 -21.94
C ALA A 306 2.08 -10.34 -22.10
N THR A 307 2.53 -10.90 -20.99
CA THR A 307 3.24 -12.16 -20.96
C THR A 307 2.33 -13.22 -20.36
N LYS A 308 2.29 -14.39 -21.00
CA LYS A 308 1.73 -15.62 -20.44
C LYS A 308 2.84 -16.63 -20.24
N ILE A 309 2.98 -17.10 -19.01
CA ILE A 309 3.92 -18.15 -18.64
C ILE A 309 3.12 -19.38 -18.28
N THR A 310 3.28 -20.45 -19.05
CA THR A 310 2.64 -21.73 -18.78
C THR A 310 3.62 -22.65 -18.07
N ARG A 311 3.21 -23.22 -16.92
CA ARG A 311 4.01 -24.25 -16.25
C ARG A 311 3.81 -25.58 -16.98
N LEU A 312 4.89 -26.20 -17.44
CA LEU A 312 4.83 -27.44 -18.18
C LEU A 312 4.55 -28.61 -17.25
N ARG A 313 3.88 -29.64 -17.77
CA ARG A 313 3.72 -30.92 -17.08
C ARG A 313 5.07 -31.63 -17.12
N SER A 314 5.65 -31.89 -15.94
CA SER A 314 6.75 -32.84 -15.77
C SER A 314 6.29 -34.26 -16.07
#